data_AF-A0A946ZZG2-F1
#
_entry.id   AF-A0A946ZZG2-F1
#
_cell.length_a   1.000
_cell.length_b   1.000
_cell.length_c   1.000
_cell.angle_alpha   90.00
_cell.angle_beta   90.00
_cell.angle_gamma   90.00
#
_symmetry.space_group_name_H-M   'P 1'
#
loop_
_entity.id
_entity.type
_entity.pdbx_description
1 polymer ?
#
loop_
_entity_poly.entity_id
_entity_poly.type
_entity_poly.pdbx_seq_one_letter_code
_entity_poly.pdbx_strand_id
1 'polypeptide(L)'
;ITPVFPLWKRDTKKLISEFIDLGFKAIVVCTNSKYLNDSFCGRIIDHDFIADLPENVDPCGENGEFHTFVFDGPIFSAPINFEIGEIVKKSYQSAKDKDDNCFQDEEESWDTEFCFCDLIPE
;
A
#
# COMPACT_ATOMS: atom_id res chain seq x y z
N ILE A 1 4.16 31.00 -4.18
CA ILE A 1 3.71 29.59 -4.39
C ILE A 1 2.52 29.38 -3.47
N THR A 2 1.43 28.78 -3.96
CA THR A 2 0.22 28.51 -3.16
C THR A 2 0.02 27.00 -3.08
N PRO A 3 -0.06 26.40 -1.87
CA PRO A 3 -0.27 24.97 -1.74
C PRO A 3 -1.73 24.60 -2.04
N VAL A 4 -1.93 23.43 -2.65
CA VAL A 4 -3.25 22.86 -2.94
C VAL A 4 -3.27 21.45 -2.38
N PHE A 5 -4.28 21.13 -1.56
CA PHE A 5 -4.42 19.84 -0.88
C PHE A 5 -5.78 19.20 -1.21
N PRO A 6 -5.94 18.62 -2.41
CA PRO A 6 -7.25 18.20 -2.92
C PRO A 6 -7.92 17.07 -2.12
N LEU A 7 -7.12 16.27 -1.40
CA LEU A 7 -7.59 15.11 -0.64
C LEU A 7 -7.57 15.31 0.88
N TRP A 8 -7.06 16.44 1.37
CA TRP A 8 -6.84 16.65 2.80
C TRP A 8 -8.12 16.57 3.63
N LYS A 9 -8.10 15.77 4.71
CA LYS A 9 -9.22 15.53 5.62
C LYS A 9 -10.50 15.00 4.96
N ARG A 10 -10.41 14.48 3.73
CA ARG A 10 -11.53 13.76 3.12
C ARG A 10 -11.61 12.35 3.71
N ASP A 11 -12.82 11.80 3.70
CA ASP A 11 -13.11 10.45 4.17
C ASP A 11 -12.48 9.41 3.23
N THR A 12 -11.56 8.59 3.76
CA THR A 12 -10.76 7.63 2.97
C THR A 12 -11.63 6.55 2.34
N LYS A 13 -12.68 6.07 3.03
CA LYS A 13 -13.62 5.10 2.47
C LYS A 13 -14.37 5.63 1.25
N LYS A 14 -14.81 6.90 1.31
CA LYS A 14 -15.43 7.58 0.15
C LYS A 14 -14.42 7.81 -0.97
N LEU A 15 -13.19 8.18 -0.64
CA LEU A 15 -12.13 8.41 -1.63
C LEU A 15 -11.80 7.15 -2.41
N ILE A 16 -11.60 6.02 -1.75
CA ILE A 16 -11.27 4.76 -2.45
C ILE A 16 -12.45 4.26 -3.28
N SER A 17 -13.69 4.46 -2.80
CA SER A 17 -14.89 4.11 -3.56
C SER A 17 -15.00 4.98 -4.81
N GLU A 18 -14.77 6.29 -4.69
CA GLU A 18 -14.73 7.22 -5.83
C GLU A 18 -13.62 6.83 -6.83
N PHE A 19 -12.44 6.42 -6.37
CA PHE A 19 -11.36 5.94 -7.22
C PHE A 19 -11.79 4.74 -8.07
N ILE A 20 -12.45 3.75 -7.46
CA ILE A 20 -12.96 2.56 -8.16
C ILE A 20 -14.08 2.95 -9.14
N ASP A 21 -15.04 3.76 -8.69
CA ASP A 21 -16.22 4.15 -9.47
C ASP A 21 -15.86 5.04 -10.68
N LEU A 22 -14.77 5.81 -10.57
CA LEU A 22 -14.18 6.55 -11.69
C LEU A 22 -13.48 5.62 -12.70
N GLY A 23 -13.25 4.35 -12.37
CA GLY A 23 -12.68 3.35 -13.28
C GLY A 23 -11.15 3.25 -13.21
N PHE A 24 -10.52 3.81 -12.18
CA PHE A 24 -9.09 3.55 -11.94
C PHE A 24 -8.88 2.11 -11.45
N LYS A 25 -7.75 1.52 -11.82
CA LYS A 25 -7.36 0.19 -11.37
C LYS A 25 -5.99 0.24 -10.72
N ALA A 26 -5.91 -0.35 -9.53
CA ALA A 26 -4.68 -0.49 -8.79
C ALA A 26 -4.51 -1.91 -8.27
N ILE A 27 -3.27 -2.35 -8.17
CA ILE A 27 -2.89 -3.63 -7.56
C ILE A 27 -2.07 -3.35 -6.30
N VAL A 28 -2.30 -4.12 -5.24
CA VAL A 28 -1.48 -4.06 -4.02
C VAL A 28 -0.13 -4.70 -4.28
N VAL A 29 0.95 -3.95 -4.11
CA VAL A 29 2.33 -4.41 -4.37
C VAL A 29 3.15 -4.58 -3.10
N CYS A 30 2.68 -4.04 -1.98
CA CYS A 30 3.30 -4.21 -0.68
C CYS A 30 2.23 -4.19 0.41
N THR A 31 2.33 -5.08 1.39
CA THR A 31 1.54 -5.04 2.62
C THR A 31 2.45 -5.10 3.84
N ASN A 32 2.07 -4.40 4.90
CA ASN A 32 2.69 -4.54 6.21
C ASN A 32 2.03 -5.70 6.96
N SER A 33 2.84 -6.69 7.35
CA SER A 33 2.38 -7.96 7.92
C SER A 33 1.70 -7.80 9.29
N LYS A 34 1.87 -6.66 9.96
CA LYS A 34 1.17 -6.34 11.20
C LYS A 34 -0.32 -6.07 10.99
N TYR A 35 -0.68 -5.52 9.84
CA TYR A 35 -2.05 -5.08 9.55
C TYR A 35 -2.78 -6.06 8.64
N LEU A 36 -2.08 -6.61 7.63
CA LEU A 36 -2.66 -7.46 6.60
C LEU A 36 -1.82 -8.72 6.42
N ASN A 37 -2.49 -9.84 6.18
CA ASN A 37 -1.79 -11.09 5.84
C ASN A 37 -1.32 -11.09 4.36
N ASP A 38 -0.47 -12.05 4.02
CA ASP A 38 0.16 -12.15 2.69
C ASP A 38 -0.84 -12.28 1.54
N SER A 39 -2.07 -12.75 1.79
CA SER A 39 -3.11 -12.90 0.75
C SER A 39 -3.66 -11.58 0.22
N PHE A 40 -3.39 -10.46 0.90
CA PHE A 40 -3.75 -9.13 0.38
C PHE A 40 -2.78 -8.63 -0.69
N CYS A 41 -1.54 -9.12 -0.69
CA CYS A 41 -0.55 -8.71 -1.68
C CYS A 41 -0.86 -9.33 -3.06
N GLY A 42 -0.79 -8.52 -4.12
CA GLY A 42 -1.18 -8.92 -5.48
C GLY A 42 -2.67 -8.81 -5.78
N ARG A 43 -3.52 -8.40 -4.82
CA ARG A 43 -4.95 -8.17 -5.09
C ARG A 43 -5.20 -6.86 -5.81
N ILE A 44 -6.24 -6.84 -6.63
CA ILE A 44 -6.78 -5.61 -7.22
C ILE A 44 -7.57 -4.85 -6.14
N ILE A 45 -7.47 -3.53 -6.16
CA ILE A 45 -8.33 -2.64 -5.37
C ILE A 45 -9.70 -2.57 -6.05
N ASP A 46 -10.65 -3.31 -5.50
CA ASP A 46 -12.06 -3.28 -5.87
C ASP A 46 -12.95 -3.23 -4.60
N HIS A 47 -14.27 -3.26 -4.80
CA HIS A 47 -15.22 -3.22 -3.68
C HIS A 47 -15.11 -4.44 -2.77
N ASP A 48 -14.70 -5.61 -3.30
CA ASP A 48 -14.51 -6.83 -2.51
C ASP A 48 -13.24 -6.73 -1.66
N PHE A 49 -12.15 -6.16 -2.20
CA PHE A 49 -10.94 -5.83 -1.44
C PHE A 49 -11.27 -4.95 -0.24
N ILE A 50 -12.04 -3.87 -0.44
CA ILE A 50 -12.44 -2.97 0.65
C ILE A 50 -13.31 -3.70 1.69
N ALA A 51 -14.19 -4.59 1.26
CA ALA A 51 -15.04 -5.37 2.15
C ALA A 51 -14.24 -6.38 3.01
N ASP A 52 -13.14 -6.89 2.47
CA ASP A 52 -12.25 -7.83 3.16
C ASP A 52 -11.27 -7.17 4.15
N LEU A 53 -11.12 -5.84 4.10
CA LEU A 53 -10.19 -5.13 4.99
C LEU A 53 -10.62 -5.25 6.47
N PRO A 54 -9.67 -5.49 7.39
CA PRO A 54 -9.94 -5.40 8.82
C PRO A 54 -10.41 -3.99 9.22
N GLU A 55 -11.25 -3.88 10.25
CA GLU A 55 -11.81 -2.59 10.70
C GLU A 55 -10.74 -1.56 11.11
N ASN A 56 -9.55 -2.02 11.50
CA ASN A 56 -8.44 -1.19 11.94
C ASN A 56 -7.47 -0.77 10.82
N VAL A 57 -7.77 -1.10 9.56
CA VAL A 57 -6.94 -0.76 8.39
C VAL A 57 -7.59 0.38 7.62
N ASP A 58 -6.84 1.45 7.36
CA ASP A 58 -7.32 2.51 6.50
C ASP A 58 -7.45 2.00 5.05
N PRO A 59 -8.61 2.20 4.38
CA PRO A 59 -8.84 1.67 3.05
C PRO A 59 -8.04 2.36 1.93
N CYS A 60 -7.37 3.48 2.22
CA CYS A 60 -6.40 4.12 1.34
C CYS A 60 -4.94 3.77 1.71
N GLY A 61 -4.71 2.99 2.77
CA GLY A 61 -3.36 2.66 3.26
C GLY A 61 -2.61 3.87 3.83
N GLU A 62 -3.32 4.88 4.35
CA GLU A 62 -2.74 6.16 4.78
C GLU A 62 -1.69 6.02 5.89
N ASN A 63 -1.76 4.96 6.71
CA ASN A 63 -0.86 4.73 7.85
C ASN A 63 0.23 3.70 7.57
N GLY A 64 0.47 3.37 6.30
CA GLY A 64 1.50 2.41 5.88
C GLY A 64 1.08 0.94 5.97
N GLU A 65 -0.24 0.68 5.92
CA GLU A 65 -0.78 -0.68 5.93
C GLU A 65 -0.47 -1.43 4.63
N PHE A 66 -0.53 -0.74 3.49
CA PHE A 66 -0.19 -1.27 2.18
C PHE A 66 0.16 -0.18 1.16
N HIS A 67 0.81 -0.58 0.07
CA HIS A 67 1.08 0.28 -1.08
C HIS A 67 0.56 -0.36 -2.37
N THR A 68 0.14 0.49 -3.29
CA THR A 68 -0.48 0.09 -4.55
C THR A 68 0.25 0.65 -5.76
N PHE A 69 0.17 -0.06 -6.88
CA PHE A 69 0.55 0.42 -8.20
C PHE A 69 -0.72 0.64 -9.05
N VAL A 70 -0.93 1.87 -9.52
CA VAL A 70 -2.05 2.23 -10.41
C VAL A 70 -1.63 1.99 -11.85
N PHE A 71 -2.33 1.11 -12.56
CA PHE A 71 -1.91 0.64 -13.88
C PHE A 71 -2.91 0.94 -15.01
N ASP A 72 -4.13 1.37 -14.67
CA ASP A 72 -5.17 1.71 -15.65
C ASP A 72 -6.14 2.75 -15.05
N GLY A 73 -6.82 3.49 -15.92
CA GLY A 73 -7.85 4.46 -15.52
C GLY A 73 -8.17 5.50 -16.61
N PRO A 74 -9.15 6.37 -16.37
CA PRO A 74 -9.67 7.30 -17.40
C PRO A 74 -8.65 8.25 -18.04
N ILE A 75 -7.55 8.53 -17.34
CA ILE A 75 -6.51 9.45 -17.80
C ILE A 75 -5.33 8.74 -18.47
N PHE A 76 -5.34 7.41 -18.50
CA PHE A 76 -4.32 6.61 -19.19
C PHE A 76 -4.65 6.53 -20.68
N SER A 77 -3.62 6.68 -21.54
CA SER A 77 -3.80 6.46 -22.98
C SER A 77 -3.95 4.97 -23.34
N ALA A 78 -3.33 4.11 -22.54
CA ALA A 78 -3.46 2.66 -22.56
C ALA A 78 -3.08 2.12 -21.17
N PRO A 79 -3.61 0.94 -20.77
CA PRO A 79 -3.18 0.27 -19.53
C PRO A 79 -1.69 -0.09 -19.57
N ILE A 80 -1.07 -0.16 -18.39
CA ILE A 80 0.27 -0.72 -18.23
C ILE A 80 0.11 -2.23 -18.02
N ASN A 81 0.57 -3.02 -18.99
CA ASN A 81 0.54 -4.47 -18.91
C ASN A 81 1.71 -5.00 -18.07
N PHE A 82 1.44 -6.04 -17.30
CA PHE A 82 2.42 -6.76 -16.50
C PHE A 82 1.90 -8.16 -16.17
N GLU A 83 2.81 -9.06 -15.84
CA GLU A 83 2.52 -10.32 -15.20
C GLU A 83 2.75 -10.21 -13.69
N ILE A 84 1.90 -10.87 -12.89
CA ILE A 84 2.10 -10.98 -11.45
C ILE A 84 3.22 -11.99 -11.20
N GLY A 85 4.31 -11.51 -10.62
CA GLY A 85 5.51 -12.28 -10.29
C GLY A 85 5.43 -12.94 -8.92
N GLU A 86 6.59 -13.05 -8.29
CA GLU A 86 6.70 -13.66 -6.96
C GLU A 86 6.15 -12.76 -5.86
N ILE A 87 5.63 -13.41 -4.82
CA ILE A 87 5.27 -12.75 -3.56
C ILE A 87 6.34 -13.11 -2.54
N VAL A 88 7.06 -12.11 -2.04
CA VAL A 88 8.23 -12.26 -1.16
C VAL A 88 7.99 -11.56 0.17
N LYS A 89 8.09 -12.32 1.26
CA LYS A 89 8.09 -11.78 2.62
C LYS A 89 9.51 -11.38 3.03
N LYS A 90 9.68 -10.15 3.54
CA LYS A 90 10.95 -9.63 4.05
C LYS A 90 10.77 -9.11 5.48
N SER A 91 11.76 -9.42 6.33
CA SER A 91 11.87 -8.87 7.68
C SER A 91 13.13 -8.02 7.78
N TYR A 92 13.00 -6.83 8.35
CA TYR A 92 14.08 -5.85 8.51
C TYR A 92 14.38 -5.68 10.00
N GLN A 93 15.64 -5.74 10.41
CA GLN A 93 16.01 -5.57 11.82
C GLN A 93 16.76 -4.26 12.04
N SER A 94 16.70 -3.72 13.26
CA SER A 94 17.50 -2.53 13.65
C SER A 94 18.96 -2.79 13.37
N ALA A 95 19.64 -1.75 12.88
CA ALA A 95 21.09 -1.72 12.96
C ALA A 95 21.49 -1.93 14.43
N LYS A 96 22.35 -2.92 14.66
CA LYS A 96 22.81 -3.30 16.01
C LYS A 96 23.73 -2.25 16.62
N ASP A 97 24.37 -1.43 15.79
CA ASP A 97 25.30 -0.39 16.21
C ASP A 97 24.55 0.87 16.64
N LYS A 98 24.72 1.21 17.92
CA LYS A 98 24.06 2.36 18.55
C LYS A 98 24.50 3.72 17.98
N ASP A 99 25.67 3.78 17.34
CA ASP A 99 26.24 5.00 16.77
C ASP A 99 25.65 5.35 15.38
N ASP A 100 25.03 4.38 14.69
CA ASP A 100 24.34 4.60 13.41
C ASP A 100 22.85 4.94 13.61
N ASN A 101 22.34 4.82 14.83
CA ASN A 101 20.94 5.06 15.17
C ASN A 101 20.76 6.49 15.72
N CYS A 102 20.62 7.47 14.82
CA CYS A 102 20.33 8.85 15.20
C CYS A 102 18.95 8.95 15.91
N PHE A 103 18.95 9.30 17.21
CA PHE A 103 17.80 9.70 18.03
C PHE A 103 16.79 8.62 18.49
N GLN A 104 17.22 7.51 19.09
CA GLN A 104 16.30 6.61 19.83
C GLN A 104 16.77 6.34 21.26
N ASP A 105 16.04 6.90 22.24
CA ASP A 105 16.16 6.59 23.67
C ASP A 105 15.32 5.37 24.10
N GLU A 106 14.58 4.73 23.19
CA GLU A 106 13.77 3.55 23.50
C GLU A 106 13.88 2.45 22.43
N GLU A 107 13.95 1.20 22.89
CA GLU A 107 13.89 -0.03 22.07
C GLU A 107 12.48 -0.20 21.47
N GLU A 108 12.03 0.72 20.63
CA GLU A 108 10.76 0.55 19.92
C GLU A 108 10.92 -0.50 18.82
N SER A 109 10.20 -1.62 18.99
CA SER A 109 9.99 -2.63 17.95
C SER A 109 9.19 -2.00 16.81
N TRP A 110 9.88 -1.49 15.80
CA TRP A 110 9.26 -1.00 14.57
C TRP A 110 8.61 -2.16 13.79
N ASP A 111 7.70 -1.81 12.88
CA ASP A 111 7.07 -2.78 11.99
C ASP A 111 8.13 -3.29 11.02
N THR A 112 8.55 -4.54 11.21
CA THR A 112 9.73 -5.09 10.53
C THR A 112 9.36 -5.99 9.35
N GLU A 113 8.12 -6.47 9.27
CA GLU A 113 7.73 -7.51 8.32
C GLU A 113 6.80 -6.99 7.22
N PHE A 114 7.21 -7.15 5.98
CA PHE A 114 6.48 -6.72 4.79
C PHE A 114 6.39 -7.84 3.77
N CYS A 115 5.29 -7.88 3.04
CA CYS A 115 5.07 -8.79 1.93
C CYS A 115 5.04 -7.98 0.63
N PHE A 116 5.89 -8.31 -0.33
CA PHE A 116 6.03 -7.61 -1.61
C PHE A 116 5.55 -8.50 -2.75
N CYS A 117 4.88 -7.91 -3.74
CA CYS A 117 4.45 -8.58 -4.97
C CYS A 117 5.18 -7.94 -6.16
N ASP A 118 5.93 -8.76 -6.90
CA ASP A 118 6.64 -8.32 -8.08
C ASP A 118 5.67 -8.15 -9.26
N LEU A 119 5.83 -7.05 -10.01
CA LEU A 119 5.12 -6.82 -11.26
C LEU A 119 6.15 -6.87 -12.40
N ILE A 120 6.07 -7.90 -13.24
CA ILE A 120 7.02 -8.15 -14.32
C ILE A 120 6.48 -7.49 -15.60
N PRO A 121 7.23 -6.56 -16.23
CA PRO A 121 6.78 -5.94 -17.49
C PRO A 121 6.57 -6.97 -18.60
N GLU A 122 5.48 -6.84 -19.35
CA GLU A 122 5.19 -7.59 -20.58
C GLU A 122 5.84 -6.97 -21.82
#